data_AF-S3AHW1-F1
#
_entry.id   AF-S3AHW1-F1
#
_cell.length_a   1.000
_cell.length_b   1.000
_cell.length_c   1.000
_cell.angle_alpha   90.00
_cell.angle_beta   90.00
_cell.angle_gamma   90.00
#
_symmetry.space_group_name_H-M   'P 1'
#
loop_
_entity.id
_entity.type
_entity.pdbx_description
1 polymer ?
#
loop_
_entity_poly.entity_id
_entity_poly.type
_entity_poly.pdbx_seq_one_letter_code
_entity_poly.pdbx_strand_id
1 'polypeptide(L)'
;MPTIRTLTVVVAAIVIASAFTACSRVGYANHVQESTISCDDVSTSVIQRARADDTSSAIDEEIQYLADNCPDAYDVTIDYISSRSADPQFAFDTCDEWAEYIRSEAVQLLRQDGLCSDSAPADSGSSASGAGGLSWDTAGDYAGTSQRVCGPLMTTRADNDDIFLNIGRDYPDPARFTIVLWDVGGVESLPAGTTLCATGPISLYNGVAQIELYDVGLVEVWE
;
A
#
# COMPACT_ATOMS: atom_id res chain seq x y z
N MET A 1 26.22 82.50 -3.45
CA MET A 1 26.79 82.13 -2.13
C MET A 1 25.77 81.26 -1.39
N PRO A 2 25.97 79.94 -1.28
CA PRO A 2 25.19 79.10 -0.38
C PRO A 2 26.03 78.68 0.84
N THR A 3 25.46 78.83 2.04
CA THR A 3 26.05 78.35 3.30
C THR A 3 25.37 77.07 3.76
N ILE A 4 26.23 76.13 4.11
CA ILE A 4 26.01 74.76 4.57
C ILE A 4 25.27 74.72 5.91
N ARG A 5 24.37 73.75 6.09
CA ARG A 5 23.99 73.24 7.42
C ARG A 5 24.16 71.73 7.47
N THR A 6 24.99 71.33 8.41
CA THR A 6 25.53 70.00 8.67
C THR A 6 24.51 69.07 9.33
N LEU A 7 24.47 67.82 8.86
CA LEU A 7 23.86 66.68 9.54
C LEU A 7 24.74 66.24 10.72
N THR A 8 24.13 65.85 11.83
CA THR A 8 24.79 65.00 12.82
C THR A 8 23.79 63.96 13.30
N VAL A 9 24.09 62.70 12.99
CA VAL A 9 23.33 61.51 13.37
C VAL A 9 23.90 61.02 14.70
N VAL A 10 23.05 60.87 15.72
CA VAL A 10 23.41 60.21 16.98
C VAL A 10 22.68 58.86 17.00
N VAL A 11 23.41 57.78 16.74
CA VAL A 11 22.90 56.41 16.93
C VAL A 11 23.13 56.02 18.39
N ALA A 12 22.04 55.80 19.12
CA ALA A 12 22.07 55.31 20.49
C ALA A 12 22.44 53.81 20.49
N ALA A 13 23.55 53.47 21.17
CA ALA A 13 23.94 52.10 21.45
C ALA A 13 23.15 51.58 22.66
N ILE A 14 22.25 50.61 22.45
CA ILE A 14 21.62 49.84 23.54
C ILE A 14 22.40 48.54 23.67
N VAL A 15 23.21 48.45 24.73
CA VAL A 15 23.91 47.24 25.16
C VAL A 15 22.94 46.42 26.00
N ILE A 16 22.43 45.32 25.46
CA ILE A 16 21.66 44.33 26.23
C ILE A 16 22.68 43.37 26.86
N ALA A 17 22.96 43.57 28.15
CA ALA A 17 23.72 42.64 28.96
C ALA A 17 22.84 41.42 29.29
N SER A 18 23.15 40.27 28.70
CA SER A 18 22.65 38.97 29.16
C SER A 18 23.82 38.20 29.76
N ALA A 19 23.95 38.25 31.08
CA ALA A 19 24.75 37.29 31.83
C ALA A 19 23.89 36.05 32.07
N PHE A 20 24.38 34.85 31.74
CA PHE A 20 24.65 33.80 32.72
C PHE A 20 25.56 32.73 32.12
N THR A 21 26.65 32.53 32.83
CA THR A 21 27.75 31.62 32.59
C THR A 21 27.31 30.18 32.87
N ALA A 22 27.57 29.27 31.94
CA ALA A 22 27.78 27.86 32.25
C ALA A 22 28.89 27.31 31.35
N CYS A 23 30.09 27.18 31.93
CA CYS A 23 31.19 26.44 31.33
C CYS A 23 30.99 24.94 31.58
N SER A 24 31.06 24.10 30.54
CA SER A 24 31.60 22.75 30.65
C SER A 24 32.00 22.18 29.29
N ARG A 25 33.33 22.01 29.17
CA ARG A 25 34.11 20.96 28.49
C ARG A 25 33.81 20.66 27.01
N VAL A 26 34.81 20.95 26.19
CA VAL A 26 35.11 20.24 24.95
C VAL A 26 35.34 18.77 25.30
N GLY A 27 34.28 17.97 25.23
CA GLY A 27 34.35 16.55 25.01
C GLY A 27 34.08 16.32 23.53
N TYR A 28 35.11 15.96 22.78
CA TYR A 28 34.93 15.23 21.52
C TYR A 28 34.35 13.86 21.90
N ALA A 29 33.07 13.81 22.24
CA ALA A 29 32.30 12.60 22.06
C ALA A 29 32.09 12.51 20.56
N ASN A 30 33.00 11.82 19.86
CA ASN A 30 32.59 11.07 18.69
C ASN A 30 31.60 10.02 19.19
N HIS A 31 30.37 10.45 19.49
CA HIS A 31 29.25 9.62 19.15
C HIS A 31 29.35 9.53 17.64
N VAL A 32 29.96 8.45 17.16
CA VAL A 32 29.52 7.88 15.90
C VAL A 32 28.04 7.68 16.14
N GLN A 33 27.25 8.65 15.68
CA GLN A 33 25.85 8.42 15.38
C GLN A 33 25.96 7.44 14.22
N GLU A 34 26.16 6.16 14.56
CA GLU A 34 25.70 5.09 13.69
C GLU A 34 24.24 5.43 13.53
N SER A 35 23.91 6.03 12.39
CA SER A 35 22.55 6.18 11.93
C SER A 35 22.07 4.76 11.67
N THR A 36 21.77 4.02 12.73
CA THR A 36 20.87 2.89 12.68
C THR A 36 19.54 3.51 12.32
N ILE A 37 19.26 3.51 11.02
CA ILE A 37 17.96 3.84 10.46
C ILE A 37 16.93 3.04 11.27
N SER A 38 16.02 3.74 11.96
CA SER A 38 15.02 3.08 12.80
C SER A 38 13.90 2.53 11.92
N CYS A 39 13.43 1.32 12.20
CA CYS A 39 12.26 0.74 11.53
C CYS A 39 11.04 1.68 11.59
N ASP A 40 10.83 2.35 12.72
CA ASP A 40 9.72 3.28 12.92
C ASP A 40 9.85 4.53 12.04
N ASP A 41 11.08 5.03 11.88
CA ASP A 41 11.35 6.21 11.07
C ASP A 41 11.12 5.90 9.58
N VAL A 42 11.56 4.72 9.12
CA VAL A 42 11.33 4.27 7.74
C VAL A 42 9.86 4.00 7.48
N SER A 43 9.17 3.26 8.36
CA SER A 43 7.73 3.03 8.26
C SER A 43 6.95 4.35 8.20
N THR A 44 7.29 5.31 9.07
CA THR A 44 6.69 6.64 9.06
C THR A 44 6.96 7.36 7.74
N SER A 45 8.18 7.30 7.21
CA SER A 45 8.54 7.88 5.91
C SER A 45 7.69 7.30 4.79
N VAL A 46 7.60 5.97 4.70
CA VAL A 46 6.79 5.28 3.69
C VAL A 46 5.31 5.65 3.80
N ILE A 47 4.74 5.67 5.01
CA ILE A 47 3.34 6.07 5.24
C ILE A 47 3.09 7.51 4.75
N GLN A 48 3.99 8.45 5.03
CA GLN A 48 3.86 9.84 4.58
C GLN A 48 3.96 9.97 3.06
N ARG A 49 4.84 9.21 2.43
CA ARG A 49 4.97 9.13 0.96
C ARG A 49 3.72 8.54 0.33
N ALA A 50 3.19 7.45 0.90
CA ALA A 50 1.95 6.84 0.45
C ALA A 50 0.78 7.83 0.54
N ARG A 51 0.64 8.56 1.66
CA ARG A 51 -0.37 9.63 1.81
C ARG A 51 -0.28 10.73 0.74
N ALA A 52 0.91 10.96 0.20
CA ALA A 52 1.18 11.92 -0.86
C ALA A 52 1.09 11.30 -2.29
N ASP A 53 0.68 10.03 -2.40
CA ASP A 53 0.62 9.25 -3.64
C ASP A 53 1.96 9.22 -4.39
N ASP A 54 3.07 9.23 -3.64
CA ASP A 54 4.42 9.11 -4.18
C ASP A 54 4.68 7.68 -4.66
N THR A 55 4.94 7.55 -5.96
CA THR A 55 5.25 6.28 -6.66
C THR A 55 6.70 6.22 -7.12
N SER A 56 7.56 7.09 -6.58
CA SER A 56 8.98 7.11 -6.92
C SER A 56 9.71 5.88 -6.39
N SER A 57 10.82 5.52 -7.02
CA SER A 57 11.67 4.40 -6.58
C SER A 57 12.18 4.54 -5.13
N ALA A 58 12.12 5.74 -4.54
CA ALA A 58 12.46 5.95 -3.15
C ALA A 58 11.49 5.26 -2.19
N ILE A 59 10.19 5.17 -2.53
CA ILE A 59 9.24 4.41 -1.71
C ILE A 59 9.53 2.91 -1.78
N ASP A 60 9.90 2.41 -2.96
CA ASP A 60 10.23 1.00 -3.18
C ASP A 60 11.48 0.58 -2.38
N GLU A 61 12.51 1.43 -2.36
CA GLU A 61 13.73 1.19 -1.57
C GLU A 61 13.45 1.16 -0.05
N GLU A 62 12.62 2.08 0.44
CA GLU A 62 12.23 2.13 1.85
C GLU A 62 11.34 0.94 2.24
N ILE A 63 10.43 0.51 1.37
CA ILE A 63 9.60 -0.70 1.54
C ILE A 63 10.49 -1.96 1.55
N GLN A 64 11.43 -2.08 0.63
CA GLN A 64 12.36 -3.21 0.58
C GLN A 64 13.22 -3.26 1.85
N TYR A 65 13.69 -2.11 2.34
CA TYR A 65 14.42 -2.03 3.61
C TYR A 65 13.58 -2.57 4.78
N LEU A 66 12.30 -2.19 4.86
CA LEU A 66 11.39 -2.71 5.89
C LEU A 66 11.22 -4.23 5.78
N ALA A 67 11.05 -4.76 4.56
CA ALA A 67 10.90 -6.20 4.33
C ALA A 67 12.13 -6.98 4.83
N ASP A 68 13.34 -6.45 4.58
CA ASP A 68 14.59 -7.14 4.90
C ASP A 68 14.98 -7.03 6.37
N ASN A 69 14.61 -5.93 7.04
CA ASN A 69 15.16 -5.58 8.37
C ASN A 69 14.10 -5.44 9.47
N CYS A 70 12.83 -5.24 9.11
CA CYS A 70 11.79 -4.78 10.01
C CYS A 70 10.43 -5.46 9.73
N PRO A 71 10.31 -6.79 9.87
CA PRO A 71 9.13 -7.54 9.41
C PRO A 71 7.82 -7.05 10.03
N ASP A 72 7.77 -6.75 11.33
CA ASP A 72 6.55 -6.23 11.96
C ASP A 72 6.15 -4.85 11.40
N ALA A 73 7.12 -3.97 11.17
CA ALA A 73 6.87 -2.63 10.62
C ALA A 73 6.52 -2.69 9.13
N TYR A 74 7.10 -3.63 8.40
CA TYR A 74 6.75 -3.93 7.02
C TYR A 74 5.28 -4.35 6.91
N ASP A 75 4.85 -5.34 7.69
CA ASP A 75 3.47 -5.85 7.66
C ASP A 75 2.46 -4.73 7.91
N VAL A 76 2.66 -3.92 8.98
CA VAL A 76 1.79 -2.78 9.30
C VAL A 76 1.78 -1.74 8.17
N THR A 77 2.94 -1.46 7.58
CA THR A 77 3.08 -0.44 6.53
C THR A 77 2.36 -0.88 5.26
N ILE A 78 2.54 -2.14 4.84
CA ILE A 78 1.89 -2.68 3.65
C ILE A 78 0.38 -2.79 3.85
N ASP A 79 -0.06 -3.29 4.99
CA ASP A 79 -1.47 -3.36 5.36
C ASP A 79 -2.17 -2.00 5.21
N TYR A 80 -1.54 -0.93 5.74
CA TYR A 80 -2.08 0.43 5.62
C TYR A 80 -2.11 0.92 4.17
N ILE A 81 -1.01 0.79 3.43
CA ILE A 81 -0.89 1.30 2.05
C ILE A 81 -1.92 0.61 1.16
N SER A 82 -2.01 -0.71 1.22
CA SER A 82 -2.95 -1.51 0.44
C SER A 82 -4.39 -1.12 0.76
N SER A 83 -4.73 -1.00 2.04
CA SER A 83 -6.08 -0.63 2.48
C SER A 83 -6.46 0.79 2.07
N ARG A 84 -5.53 1.75 2.14
CA ARG A 84 -5.76 3.12 1.66
C ARG A 84 -6.01 3.20 0.16
N SER A 85 -5.31 2.37 -0.61
CA SER A 85 -5.49 2.29 -2.07
C SER A 85 -6.69 1.42 -2.49
N ALA A 86 -7.47 0.92 -1.54
CA ALA A 86 -8.62 0.08 -1.86
C ALA A 86 -9.67 0.84 -2.67
N ASP A 87 -10.15 0.21 -3.75
CA ASP A 87 -11.32 0.72 -4.47
C ASP A 87 -12.52 0.81 -3.50
N PRO A 88 -13.37 1.85 -3.58
CA PRO A 88 -14.53 2.02 -2.71
C PRO A 88 -15.45 0.79 -2.59
N GLN A 89 -15.51 -0.07 -3.61
CA GLN A 89 -16.33 -1.28 -3.57
C GLN A 89 -15.74 -2.41 -2.68
N PHE A 90 -14.51 -2.24 -2.20
CA PHE A 90 -13.73 -3.20 -1.39
C PHE A 90 -13.11 -2.57 -0.15
N ALA A 91 -13.31 -1.26 0.05
CA ALA A 91 -12.97 -0.64 1.30
C ALA A 91 -14.04 -1.04 2.31
N PHE A 92 -13.65 -1.59 3.45
CA PHE A 92 -14.59 -1.72 4.54
C PHE A 92 -14.84 -0.33 5.12
N ASP A 93 -16.11 0.01 5.25
CA ASP A 93 -16.48 1.27 5.86
C ASP A 93 -16.20 1.27 7.37
N THR A 94 -16.18 0.08 8.00
CA THR A 94 -15.91 -0.05 9.43
C THR A 94 -14.49 -0.47 9.74
N CYS A 95 -13.93 0.11 10.80
CA CYS A 95 -12.60 -0.27 11.28
C CYS A 95 -12.57 -1.67 11.92
N ASP A 96 -13.73 -2.17 12.39
CA ASP A 96 -13.83 -3.52 12.96
C ASP A 96 -13.69 -4.60 11.88
N GLU A 97 -14.28 -4.38 10.69
CA GLU A 97 -14.09 -5.27 9.55
C GLU A 97 -12.62 -5.29 9.10
N TRP A 98 -11.98 -4.12 8.97
CA TRP A 98 -10.54 -4.07 8.68
C TRP A 98 -9.72 -4.87 9.71
N ALA A 99 -10.08 -4.81 10.99
CA ALA A 99 -9.34 -5.49 12.05
C ALA A 99 -9.35 -7.02 11.96
N GLU A 100 -10.22 -7.61 11.15
CA GLU A 100 -10.22 -9.06 10.87
C GLU A 100 -9.12 -9.46 9.87
N TYR A 101 -8.66 -8.52 9.02
CA TYR A 101 -7.77 -8.81 7.90
C TYR A 101 -6.38 -8.18 8.04
N ILE A 102 -6.26 -7.05 8.73
CA ILE A 102 -5.01 -6.31 8.83
C ILE A 102 -4.60 -6.04 10.28
N ARG A 103 -3.32 -5.72 10.50
CA ARG A 103 -2.76 -5.40 11.81
C ARG A 103 -3.48 -4.20 12.45
N SER A 104 -3.68 -4.28 13.77
CA SER A 104 -4.41 -3.27 14.54
C SER A 104 -3.82 -1.86 14.43
N GLU A 105 -2.52 -1.77 14.20
CA GLU A 105 -1.76 -0.54 13.99
C GLU A 105 -2.07 0.08 12.63
N ALA A 106 -2.26 -0.74 11.59
CA ALA A 106 -2.72 -0.27 10.28
C ALA A 106 -4.17 0.22 10.35
N VAL A 107 -5.05 -0.48 11.08
CA VAL A 107 -6.43 0.00 11.35
C VAL A 107 -6.42 1.36 12.06
N GLN A 108 -5.50 1.58 13.01
CA GLN A 108 -5.36 2.88 13.67
C GLN A 108 -4.96 4.00 12.69
N LEU A 109 -4.08 3.70 11.74
CA LEU A 109 -3.70 4.63 10.67
C LEU A 109 -4.89 4.94 9.73
N LEU A 110 -5.66 3.93 9.32
CA LEU A 110 -6.87 4.12 8.51
C LEU A 110 -7.92 4.97 9.25
N ARG A 111 -8.12 4.70 10.54
CA ARG A 111 -9.02 5.49 11.40
C ARG A 111 -8.54 6.94 11.52
N GLN A 112 -7.23 7.16 11.69
CA GLN A 112 -6.64 8.50 11.77
C GLN A 112 -6.84 9.29 10.47
N ASP A 113 -6.83 8.60 9.33
CA ASP A 113 -6.97 9.21 8.01
C ASP A 113 -8.43 9.28 7.52
N GLY A 114 -9.39 8.82 8.33
CA GLY A 114 -10.81 8.84 8.02
C GLY A 114 -11.23 7.86 6.92
N LEU A 115 -10.42 6.83 6.68
CA LEU A 115 -10.65 5.79 5.67
C LEU A 115 -11.53 4.64 6.20
N CYS A 116 -11.74 4.58 7.51
CA CYS A 116 -12.74 3.74 8.16
C CYS A 116 -13.29 4.46 9.40
N SER A 117 -14.44 4.02 9.91
CA SER A 117 -14.99 4.51 11.17
C SER A 117 -15.54 3.37 12.03
N ASP A 118 -15.81 3.60 13.32
CA ASP A 118 -16.39 2.55 14.18
C ASP A 118 -17.92 2.41 13.96
N SER A 119 -18.48 2.89 12.84
CA SER A 119 -19.92 2.90 12.54
C SER A 119 -20.18 2.63 11.06
N ALA A 120 -20.95 1.57 10.76
CA ALA A 120 -21.28 1.19 9.38
C ALA A 120 -22.18 2.24 8.68
N PRO A 121 -21.88 2.65 7.45
CA PRO A 121 -22.84 3.20 6.50
C PRO A 121 -23.85 2.12 6.12
N ALA A 122 -25.06 2.54 5.74
CA ALA A 122 -26.14 1.60 5.41
C ALA A 122 -25.87 0.86 4.08
N ASP A 123 -25.73 -0.47 4.17
CA ASP A 123 -25.49 -1.48 3.13
C ASP A 123 -26.15 -1.30 1.75
N SER A 124 -25.45 -1.81 0.73
CA SER A 124 -26.07 -2.36 -0.50
C SER A 124 -25.18 -3.43 -1.15
N GLY A 125 -25.38 -4.69 -0.78
CA GLY A 125 -24.78 -5.85 -1.46
C GLY A 125 -25.56 -6.34 -2.67
N SER A 126 -24.84 -6.90 -3.67
CA SER A 126 -25.25 -8.07 -4.48
C SER A 126 -24.13 -8.51 -5.43
N SER A 127 -23.54 -9.67 -5.14
CA SER A 127 -22.46 -10.32 -5.92
C SER A 127 -23.03 -11.26 -6.99
N ALA A 128 -22.98 -10.83 -8.24
CA ALA A 128 -23.02 -11.70 -9.41
C ALA A 128 -22.33 -10.95 -10.56
N SER A 129 -21.21 -11.46 -11.07
CA SER A 129 -20.66 -10.92 -12.31
C SER A 129 -21.68 -11.18 -13.42
N GLY A 130 -21.88 -10.20 -14.31
CA GLY A 130 -22.84 -10.31 -15.43
C GLY A 130 -22.63 -11.52 -16.35
N ALA A 131 -21.48 -12.20 -16.23
CA ALA A 131 -21.11 -13.42 -16.96
C ALA A 131 -21.50 -14.75 -16.28
N GLY A 132 -22.30 -14.74 -15.20
CA GLY A 132 -22.82 -15.98 -14.58
C GLY A 132 -21.80 -16.79 -13.76
N GLY A 133 -21.08 -16.11 -12.86
CA GLY A 133 -20.11 -16.72 -11.92
C GLY A 133 -19.99 -15.89 -10.64
N LEU A 134 -19.24 -16.42 -9.67
CA LEU A 134 -18.83 -15.64 -8.49
C LEU A 134 -17.96 -14.48 -8.94
N SER A 135 -18.15 -13.34 -8.29
CA SER A 135 -17.29 -12.18 -8.54
C SER A 135 -15.93 -12.39 -7.86
N TRP A 136 -14.86 -12.04 -8.57
CA TRP A 136 -13.47 -12.22 -8.15
C TRP A 136 -13.18 -11.69 -6.72
N ASP A 137 -13.83 -10.61 -6.34
CA ASP A 137 -13.71 -9.91 -5.06
C ASP A 137 -14.35 -10.62 -3.88
N THR A 138 -15.28 -11.53 -4.13
CA THR A 138 -15.90 -12.37 -3.10
C THR A 138 -15.37 -13.80 -3.11
N ALA A 139 -14.50 -14.15 -4.06
CA ALA A 139 -14.05 -15.52 -4.26
C ALA A 139 -13.29 -16.06 -3.03
N GLY A 140 -12.56 -15.22 -2.31
CA GLY A 140 -11.82 -15.60 -1.09
C GLY A 140 -12.70 -16.28 -0.04
N ASP A 141 -13.94 -15.83 0.14
CA ASP A 141 -14.91 -16.40 1.11
C ASP A 141 -15.31 -17.85 0.77
N TYR A 142 -15.04 -18.28 -0.45
CA TYR A 142 -15.34 -19.61 -0.97
C TYR A 142 -14.09 -20.50 -1.08
N ALA A 143 -12.98 -20.11 -0.43
CA ALA A 143 -11.77 -20.92 -0.36
C ALA A 143 -12.05 -22.36 0.14
N GLY A 144 -11.41 -23.33 -0.51
CA GLY A 144 -11.65 -24.76 -0.30
C GLY A 144 -12.84 -25.33 -1.10
N THR A 145 -13.58 -24.51 -1.85
CA THR A 145 -14.62 -24.96 -2.77
C THR A 145 -14.18 -24.78 -4.23
N SER A 146 -14.85 -25.49 -5.14
CA SER A 146 -14.66 -25.29 -6.57
C SER A 146 -15.78 -24.42 -7.12
N GLN A 147 -15.41 -23.31 -7.76
CA GLN A 147 -16.33 -22.30 -8.25
C GLN A 147 -15.86 -21.78 -9.60
N ARG A 148 -16.80 -21.16 -10.33
CA ARG A 148 -16.48 -20.32 -11.49
C ARG A 148 -16.37 -18.88 -11.02
N VAL A 149 -15.19 -18.29 -11.15
CA VAL A 149 -14.87 -16.92 -10.71
C VAL A 149 -14.62 -16.06 -11.92
N CYS A 150 -15.20 -14.86 -11.94
CA CYS A 150 -15.13 -13.92 -13.05
C CYS A 150 -14.66 -12.54 -12.60
N GLY A 151 -13.92 -11.83 -13.45
CA GLY A 151 -13.54 -10.45 -13.21
C GLY A 151 -12.71 -9.84 -14.33
N PRO A 152 -12.43 -8.53 -14.27
CA PRO A 152 -11.64 -7.85 -15.27
C PRO A 152 -10.15 -8.17 -15.10
N LEU A 153 -9.46 -8.50 -16.19
CA LEU A 153 -8.01 -8.65 -16.22
C LEU A 153 -7.33 -7.31 -15.95
N MET A 154 -6.45 -7.24 -14.96
CA MET A 154 -5.63 -6.06 -14.70
C MET A 154 -4.27 -6.18 -15.37
N THR A 155 -3.55 -7.24 -15.06
CA THR A 155 -2.25 -7.52 -15.67
C THR A 155 -2.03 -9.00 -15.91
N THR A 156 -1.22 -9.27 -16.93
CA THR A 156 -0.61 -10.58 -17.14
C THR A 156 0.86 -10.47 -16.78
N ARG A 157 1.33 -11.35 -15.91
CA ARG A 157 2.74 -11.48 -15.53
C ARG A 157 3.20 -12.90 -15.84
N ALA A 158 4.49 -13.06 -16.10
CA ALA A 158 5.09 -14.35 -16.41
C ALA A 158 6.34 -14.54 -15.55
N ASP A 159 6.54 -15.76 -15.05
CA ASP A 159 7.80 -16.20 -14.46
C ASP A 159 8.13 -17.58 -15.03
N ASN A 160 9.26 -17.70 -15.73
CA ASN A 160 9.62 -18.89 -16.50
C ASN A 160 8.48 -19.36 -17.45
N ASP A 161 7.91 -20.54 -17.18
CA ASP A 161 6.81 -21.18 -17.90
C ASP A 161 5.44 -20.99 -17.24
N ASP A 162 5.37 -20.19 -16.18
CA ASP A 162 4.16 -19.89 -15.43
C ASP A 162 3.60 -18.51 -15.78
N ILE A 163 2.26 -18.41 -15.75
CA ILE A 163 1.54 -17.18 -16.04
C ILE A 163 0.62 -16.82 -14.87
N PHE A 164 0.63 -15.55 -14.50
CA PHE A 164 -0.19 -14.97 -13.44
C PHE A 164 -1.10 -13.93 -14.04
N LEU A 165 -2.41 -14.20 -14.03
CA LEU A 165 -3.44 -13.27 -14.46
C LEU A 165 -4.03 -12.62 -13.21
N ASN A 166 -3.69 -11.36 -12.97
CA ASN A 166 -4.22 -10.60 -11.85
C ASN A 166 -5.58 -10.02 -12.24
N ILE A 167 -6.61 -10.37 -11.48
CA ILE A 167 -8.00 -10.04 -11.75
C ILE A 167 -8.49 -9.00 -10.74
N GLY A 168 -9.15 -7.96 -11.23
CA GLY A 168 -9.74 -6.90 -10.42
C GLY A 168 -8.76 -5.87 -9.89
N ARG A 169 -7.67 -6.33 -9.28
CA ARG A 169 -6.55 -5.53 -8.77
C ARG A 169 -5.23 -6.09 -9.30
N ASP A 170 -4.22 -5.24 -9.46
CA ASP A 170 -2.88 -5.67 -9.88
C ASP A 170 -2.01 -6.07 -8.67
N TYR A 171 -1.03 -6.93 -8.89
CA TYR A 171 0.06 -7.17 -7.94
C TYR A 171 0.79 -5.84 -7.61
N PRO A 172 1.19 -5.60 -6.34
CA PRO A 172 1.22 -6.52 -5.21
C PRO A 172 -0.04 -6.54 -4.33
N ASP A 173 -1.16 -5.96 -4.76
CA ASP A 173 -2.37 -5.87 -3.92
C ASP A 173 -2.85 -7.26 -3.45
N PRO A 174 -2.95 -7.53 -2.14
CA PRO A 174 -3.34 -8.83 -1.62
C PRO A 174 -4.83 -9.13 -1.78
N ALA A 175 -5.67 -8.11 -1.98
CA ALA A 175 -7.09 -8.28 -2.23
C ALA A 175 -7.39 -8.64 -3.69
N ARG A 176 -6.37 -8.77 -4.56
CA ARG A 176 -6.56 -9.27 -5.92
C ARG A 176 -7.01 -10.72 -5.91
N PHE A 177 -7.65 -11.14 -7.00
CA PHE A 177 -7.79 -12.55 -7.32
C PHE A 177 -6.76 -12.93 -8.39
N THR A 178 -6.07 -14.05 -8.24
CA THR A 178 -5.07 -14.49 -9.23
C THR A 178 -5.50 -15.79 -9.89
N ILE A 179 -5.51 -15.84 -11.22
CA ILE A 179 -5.52 -17.11 -11.94
C ILE A 179 -4.05 -17.44 -12.24
N VAL A 180 -3.56 -18.53 -11.64
CA VAL A 180 -2.19 -19.03 -11.84
C VAL A 180 -2.27 -20.17 -12.85
N LEU A 181 -1.50 -20.05 -13.93
CA LEU A 181 -1.38 -21.06 -14.97
C LEU A 181 0.03 -21.63 -14.90
N TRP A 182 0.13 -22.88 -14.44
CA TRP A 182 1.40 -23.58 -14.27
C TRP A 182 1.82 -24.29 -15.55
N ASP A 183 3.11 -24.22 -15.89
CA ASP A 183 3.74 -24.96 -17.00
C ASP A 183 3.08 -24.77 -18.38
N VAL A 184 2.45 -23.61 -18.62
CA VAL A 184 1.74 -23.31 -19.88
C VAL A 184 2.63 -22.65 -20.94
N GLY A 185 3.81 -22.17 -20.55
CA GLY A 185 4.81 -21.51 -21.39
C GLY A 185 4.44 -20.09 -21.83
N GLY A 186 3.15 -19.80 -22.08
CA GLY A 186 2.68 -18.46 -22.39
C GLY A 186 1.21 -18.40 -22.77
N VAL A 187 0.66 -17.18 -22.74
CA VAL A 187 -0.71 -16.88 -23.19
C VAL A 187 -0.69 -15.73 -24.19
N GLU A 188 -1.74 -15.62 -25.00
CA GLU A 188 -1.97 -14.44 -25.83
C GLU A 188 -2.13 -13.19 -24.94
N SER A 189 -1.58 -12.06 -25.39
CA SER A 189 -1.74 -10.79 -24.68
C SER A 189 -3.16 -10.26 -24.84
N LEU A 190 -3.85 -10.08 -23.72
CA LEU A 190 -5.21 -9.54 -23.69
C LEU A 190 -5.19 -8.09 -23.15
N PRO A 191 -6.08 -7.21 -23.64
CA PRO A 191 -6.23 -5.87 -23.08
C PRO A 191 -6.64 -5.90 -21.60
N ALA A 192 -6.11 -4.96 -20.80
CA ALA A 192 -6.63 -4.72 -19.47
C ALA A 192 -8.12 -4.35 -19.51
N GLY A 193 -8.88 -4.80 -18.51
CA GLY A 193 -10.34 -4.69 -18.44
C GLY A 193 -11.11 -5.83 -19.10
N THR A 194 -10.44 -6.70 -19.90
CA THR A 194 -11.08 -7.88 -20.49
C THR A 194 -11.66 -8.78 -19.40
N THR A 195 -12.93 -9.18 -19.51
CA THR A 195 -13.51 -10.07 -18.51
C THR A 195 -13.00 -11.49 -18.73
N LEU A 196 -12.38 -12.05 -17.70
CA LEU A 196 -11.96 -13.45 -17.67
C LEU A 196 -12.81 -14.20 -16.67
N CYS A 197 -13.11 -15.46 -16.99
CA CYS A 197 -13.70 -16.40 -16.05
C CYS A 197 -12.86 -17.67 -16.00
N ALA A 198 -12.64 -18.20 -14.80
CA ALA A 198 -11.97 -19.49 -14.60
C ALA A 198 -12.79 -20.36 -13.65
N THR A 199 -12.83 -21.66 -13.92
CA THR A 199 -13.47 -22.63 -13.02
C THR A 199 -12.40 -23.53 -12.42
N GLY A 200 -12.34 -23.57 -11.09
CA GLY A 200 -11.34 -24.36 -10.38
C GLY A 200 -11.55 -24.32 -8.87
N PRO A 201 -10.69 -25.02 -8.11
CA PRO A 201 -10.66 -24.89 -6.66
C PRO A 201 -10.10 -23.53 -6.27
N ILE A 202 -10.81 -22.81 -5.40
CA ILE A 202 -10.31 -21.57 -4.82
C ILE A 202 -9.40 -21.92 -3.64
N SER A 203 -8.21 -21.34 -3.61
CA SER A 203 -7.26 -21.46 -2.51
C SER A 203 -6.75 -20.09 -2.09
N LEU A 204 -6.12 -20.01 -0.92
CA LEU A 204 -5.44 -18.81 -0.44
C LEU A 204 -3.93 -19.07 -0.42
N TYR A 205 -3.17 -18.27 -1.16
CA TYR A 205 -1.71 -18.26 -1.10
C TYR A 205 -1.24 -16.98 -0.42
N ASN A 206 -0.66 -17.08 0.77
CA ASN A 206 -0.29 -15.94 1.61
C ASN A 206 -1.45 -14.93 1.78
N GLY A 207 -2.67 -15.43 1.95
CA GLY A 207 -3.89 -14.62 2.09
C GLY A 207 -4.54 -14.17 0.78
N VAL A 208 -3.87 -14.34 -0.37
CA VAL A 208 -4.41 -13.96 -1.68
C VAL A 208 -5.25 -15.08 -2.28
N ALA A 209 -6.48 -14.77 -2.67
CA ALA A 209 -7.37 -15.73 -3.31
C ALA A 209 -6.91 -16.05 -4.75
N GLN A 210 -6.87 -17.34 -5.07
CA GLN A 210 -6.41 -17.80 -6.38
C GLN A 210 -7.09 -19.09 -6.84
N ILE A 211 -7.07 -19.28 -8.16
CA ILE A 211 -7.31 -20.57 -8.82
C ILE A 211 -6.02 -20.95 -9.56
N GLU A 212 -5.57 -22.18 -9.35
CA GLU A 212 -4.41 -22.75 -10.04
C GLU A 212 -4.90 -23.73 -11.12
N LEU A 213 -4.37 -23.59 -12.34
CA LEU A 213 -4.72 -24.42 -13.49
C LEU A 213 -3.45 -24.84 -14.24
N TYR A 214 -3.56 -25.90 -15.02
CA TYR A 214 -2.49 -26.43 -15.89
C TYR A 214 -2.89 -26.42 -17.37
N ASP A 215 -4.05 -25.83 -17.69
CA ASP A 215 -4.60 -25.77 -19.04
C ASP A 215 -5.22 -24.39 -19.27
N VAL A 216 -4.66 -23.64 -20.23
CA VAL A 216 -5.15 -22.32 -20.64
C VAL A 216 -6.60 -22.39 -21.14
N GLY A 217 -7.02 -23.54 -21.70
CA GLY A 217 -8.38 -23.76 -22.20
C GLY A 217 -9.47 -23.71 -21.12
N LEU A 218 -9.11 -23.68 -19.84
CA LEU A 218 -10.02 -23.52 -18.71
C LEU A 218 -10.26 -22.04 -18.33
N VAL A 219 -9.56 -21.11 -18.98
CA VAL A 219 -9.80 -19.68 -18.87
C VAL A 219 -10.67 -19.25 -20.03
N GLU A 220 -11.85 -18.71 -19.72
CA GLU A 220 -12.80 -18.18 -20.68
C GLU A 220 -12.60 -16.66 -20.82
N VAL A 221 -12.56 -16.18 -22.06
CA VAL A 221 -12.55 -14.76 -22.38
C VAL A 221 -13.97 -14.32 -22.74
N TRP A 222 -14.47 -13.27 -22.08
CA TRP A 222 -15.81 -12.72 -22.29
C TRP A 222 -15.70 -11.28 -22.82
N GLU A 223 -16.36 -11.03 -23.95
CA GLU A 223 -16.48 -9.72 -24.63
C GLU A 223 -17.86 -9.08 -24.43
#